data_AF-A0A7X7TXR5-F1
#
_entry.id   AF-A0A7X7TXR5-F1
#
_cell.length_a   1.000
_cell.length_b   1.000
_cell.length_c   1.000
_cell.angle_alpha   90.00
_cell.angle_beta   90.00
_cell.angle_gamma   90.00
#
_symmetry.space_group_name_H-M   'P 1'
#
loop_
_entity.id
_entity.type
_entity.pdbx_description
1 polymer ?
#
loop_
_entity_poly.entity_id
_entity_poly.type
_entity_poly.pdbx_seq_one_letter_code
_entity_poly.pdbx_strand_id
1 'polypeptide(L)'
;MRKHKQVRAIPKKQKDKLPVATWNIANLGAQQLRSPDRTLIAEILNWFDVVAIQECRENFADLFAIHNELPKSYRVVMSDASGNDERMAFLPETTRNCFTGLKGVFDYDGVVFPDLWQEGRNAKDFQTYLRYYLSDHRPMWGQLSAKPCTG
;
A
#
# COMPACT_ATOMS: atom_id res chain seq x y z
N MET A 1 -13.00 18.25 -3.78
CA MET A 1 -11.93 17.34 -4.24
C MET A 1 -11.40 17.64 -5.64
N ARG A 2 -12.21 17.63 -6.71
CA ARG A 2 -11.72 17.84 -8.10
C ARG A 2 -10.97 19.16 -8.35
N LYS A 3 -11.39 20.27 -7.74
CA LYS A 3 -10.66 21.56 -7.78
C LYS A 3 -9.27 21.45 -7.13
N HIS A 4 -9.15 20.71 -6.01
CA HIS A 4 -7.85 20.49 -5.35
C HIS A 4 -6.94 19.58 -6.16
N LYS A 5 -7.49 18.55 -6.84
CA LYS A 5 -6.71 17.70 -7.76
C LYS A 5 -5.98 18.54 -8.81
N GLN A 6 -6.67 19.54 -9.38
CA GLN A 6 -6.11 20.44 -10.40
C GLN A 6 -4.98 21.31 -9.83
N VAL A 7 -5.18 21.90 -8.64
CA VAL A 7 -4.16 22.74 -7.99
C VAL A 7 -2.89 21.96 -7.65
N ARG A 8 -3.00 20.66 -7.33
CA ARG A 8 -1.86 19.79 -7.05
C ARG A 8 -1.21 19.20 -8.31
N ALA A 9 -1.65 19.60 -9.50
CA ALA A 9 -1.14 19.13 -10.79
C ALA A 9 -1.13 17.60 -10.93
N ILE A 10 -2.05 16.90 -10.25
CA ILE A 10 -2.16 15.45 -10.35
C ILE A 10 -2.66 15.13 -11.78
N PRO A 11 -1.87 14.42 -12.60
CA PRO A 11 -2.22 14.19 -13.99
C PRO A 11 -3.49 13.36 -14.12
N LYS A 12 -4.15 13.48 -15.27
CA LYS A 12 -5.14 12.49 -15.68
C LYS A 12 -4.42 11.20 -16.08
N LYS A 13 -5.08 10.08 -15.83
CA LYS A 13 -4.69 8.75 -16.32
C LYS A 13 -4.56 8.77 -17.84
N GLN A 14 -3.53 8.13 -18.34
CA GLN A 14 -3.16 8.11 -19.77
C GLN A 14 -2.75 6.69 -20.15
N LYS A 15 -2.90 6.33 -21.43
CA LYS A 15 -2.63 4.97 -21.91
C LYS A 15 -1.15 4.58 -21.79
N ASP A 16 -0.26 5.55 -21.87
CA ASP A 16 1.20 5.41 -21.92
C ASP A 16 1.91 5.92 -20.65
N LYS A 17 1.16 6.38 -19.64
CA LYS A 17 1.72 6.92 -18.39
C LYS A 17 0.91 6.46 -17.20
N LEU A 18 1.60 6.10 -16.12
CA LEU A 18 1.02 5.51 -14.93
C LEU A 18 1.24 6.43 -13.73
N PRO A 19 0.25 7.22 -13.30
CA PRO A 19 0.29 7.90 -12.02
C PRO A 19 0.26 6.84 -10.90
N VAL A 20 1.28 6.87 -10.06
CA VAL A 20 1.44 5.98 -8.91
C VAL A 20 1.38 6.81 -7.63
N ALA A 21 0.73 6.27 -6.60
CA ALA A 21 0.72 6.87 -5.26
C ALA A 21 1.00 5.85 -4.17
N THR A 22 1.46 6.35 -3.04
CA THR A 22 1.50 5.64 -1.76
C THR A 22 0.64 6.41 -0.76
N TRP A 23 -0.14 5.73 0.06
CA TRP A 23 -0.96 6.37 1.08
C TRP A 23 -1.06 5.51 2.33
N ASN A 24 -0.50 6.00 3.44
CA ASN A 24 -0.78 5.46 4.75
C ASN A 24 -2.19 5.94 5.18
N ILE A 25 -3.13 4.99 5.26
CA ILE A 25 -4.48 5.23 5.77
C ILE A 25 -4.51 4.69 7.19
N ALA A 26 -4.37 5.62 8.14
CA ALA A 26 -4.20 5.30 9.54
C ALA A 26 -5.23 4.28 10.04
N ASN A 27 -4.75 3.20 10.66
CA ASN A 27 -5.59 2.19 11.30
C ASN A 27 -6.68 1.57 10.42
N LEU A 28 -6.45 1.42 9.11
CA LEU A 28 -7.43 0.84 8.20
C LEU A 28 -7.80 -0.60 8.62
N GLY A 29 -9.02 -0.80 9.09
CA GLY A 29 -9.50 -2.07 9.65
C GLY A 29 -9.38 -2.21 11.18
N ALA A 30 -8.71 -1.30 11.89
CA ALA A 30 -8.82 -1.23 13.36
C ALA A 30 -10.04 -0.42 13.82
N GLN A 31 -10.51 0.52 13.00
CA GLN A 31 -11.66 1.36 13.28
C GLN A 31 -12.60 1.35 12.09
N GLN A 32 -13.90 1.26 12.37
CA GLN A 32 -14.91 1.23 11.32
C GLN A 32 -15.03 2.60 10.65
N LEU A 33 -14.79 2.65 9.34
CA LEU A 33 -14.94 3.88 8.57
C LEU A 33 -16.43 4.19 8.33
N ARG A 34 -16.80 5.46 8.47
CA ARG A 34 -18.15 5.90 8.10
C ARG A 34 -18.26 5.96 6.58
N SER A 35 -19.48 5.87 6.07
CA SER A 35 -19.71 5.91 4.61
C SER A 35 -19.09 7.13 3.91
N PRO A 36 -19.21 8.37 4.43
CA PRO A 36 -18.57 9.52 3.79
C PRO A 36 -17.05 9.46 3.75
N ASP A 37 -16.42 8.86 4.76
CA ASP A 37 -14.96 8.70 4.83
C ASP A 37 -14.49 7.73 3.73
N ARG A 38 -15.21 6.62 3.56
CA ARG A 38 -14.93 5.63 2.49
C ARG A 38 -15.08 6.21 1.10
N THR A 39 -16.16 6.95 0.84
CA THR A 39 -16.39 7.61 -0.46
C THR A 39 -15.29 8.62 -0.78
N LEU A 40 -14.84 9.38 0.22
CA LEU A 40 -13.75 10.35 0.04
C LEU A 40 -12.41 9.65 -0.26
N ILE A 41 -12.09 8.59 0.48
CA ILE A 41 -10.90 7.78 0.23
C ILE A 41 -10.94 7.21 -1.19
N ALA A 42 -12.06 6.61 -1.59
CA ALA A 42 -12.24 6.05 -2.93
C ALA A 42 -12.08 7.11 -4.04
N GLU A 43 -12.63 8.31 -3.88
CA GLU A 43 -12.45 9.41 -4.85
C GLU A 43 -10.97 9.79 -5.01
N ILE A 44 -10.19 9.82 -3.91
CA ILE A 44 -8.76 10.15 -3.96
C ILE A 44 -7.95 9.01 -4.60
N LEU A 45 -8.20 7.76 -4.19
CA LEU A 45 -7.58 6.58 -4.78
C LEU A 45 -7.84 6.52 -6.29
N ASN A 46 -9.04 6.93 -6.72
CA ASN A 46 -9.43 6.94 -8.12
C ASN A 46 -8.61 7.89 -9.01
N TRP A 47 -7.74 8.72 -8.43
CA TRP A 47 -6.88 9.61 -9.20
C TRP A 47 -5.66 8.93 -9.81
N PHE A 48 -5.28 7.74 -9.32
CA PHE A 48 -4.04 7.05 -9.67
C PHE A 48 -4.32 5.69 -10.30
N ASP A 49 -3.40 5.24 -11.16
CA ASP A 49 -3.51 3.93 -11.82
C ASP A 49 -3.02 2.79 -10.92
N VAL A 50 -2.12 3.10 -9.99
CA VAL A 50 -1.66 2.19 -8.94
C VAL A 50 -1.55 2.96 -7.63
N VAL A 51 -2.16 2.44 -6.57
CA VAL A 51 -1.98 2.97 -5.21
C VAL A 51 -1.48 1.87 -4.29
N ALA A 52 -0.41 2.13 -3.55
CA ALA A 52 0.02 1.31 -2.44
C ALA A 52 -0.51 1.89 -1.12
N ILE A 53 -1.42 1.18 -0.46
CA ILE A 53 -2.04 1.58 0.81
C ILE A 53 -1.31 0.91 1.98
N GLN A 54 -0.80 1.68 2.95
CA GLN A 54 -0.16 1.17 4.18
C GLN A 54 -1.15 1.14 5.35
N GLU A 55 -0.75 0.46 6.44
CA GLU A 55 -1.53 0.25 7.67
C GLU A 55 -2.83 -0.55 7.50
N CYS A 56 -2.90 -1.46 6.52
CA CYS A 56 -4.03 -2.38 6.41
C CYS A 56 -3.94 -3.44 7.53
N ARG A 57 -4.84 -3.39 8.52
CA ARG A 57 -4.93 -4.36 9.60
C ARG A 57 -5.77 -5.60 9.19
N GLU A 58 -6.03 -6.47 10.15
CA GLU A 58 -6.65 -7.80 9.91
C GLU A 58 -8.11 -7.75 9.43
N ASN A 59 -8.87 -6.71 9.79
CA ASN A 59 -10.24 -6.57 9.31
C ASN A 59 -10.29 -5.88 7.95
N PHE A 60 -10.39 -6.69 6.90
CA PHE A 60 -10.44 -6.21 5.52
C PHE A 60 -11.79 -5.60 5.12
N ALA A 61 -12.81 -5.60 5.98
CA ALA A 61 -14.15 -5.11 5.63
C ALA A 61 -14.13 -3.65 5.15
N ASP A 62 -13.34 -2.78 5.80
CA ASP A 62 -13.22 -1.38 5.39
C ASP A 62 -12.47 -1.22 4.05
N LEU A 63 -11.41 -2.00 3.85
CA LEU A 63 -10.67 -2.02 2.57
C LEU A 63 -11.59 -2.46 1.41
N PHE A 64 -12.39 -3.52 1.62
CA PHE A 64 -13.34 -3.98 0.62
C PHE A 64 -14.53 -3.02 0.44
N ALA A 65 -14.97 -2.34 1.50
CA ALA A 65 -15.99 -1.32 1.40
C ALA A 65 -15.51 -0.11 0.58
N ILE A 66 -14.24 0.32 0.73
CA ILE A 66 -13.61 1.31 -0.13
C ILE A 66 -13.49 0.79 -1.57
N HIS A 67 -13.05 -0.45 -1.76
CA HIS A 67 -12.92 -1.07 -3.08
C HIS A 67 -14.26 -1.15 -3.83
N ASN A 68 -15.37 -1.37 -3.13
CA ASN A 68 -16.71 -1.38 -3.71
C ASN A 68 -17.17 0.00 -4.23
N GLU A 69 -16.59 1.10 -3.73
CA GLU A 69 -16.84 2.47 -4.20
C GLU A 69 -15.97 2.82 -5.44
N LEU A 70 -14.93 2.03 -5.71
CA LEU A 70 -14.06 2.21 -6.87
C LEU A 70 -14.66 1.58 -8.15
N PRO A 71 -14.25 2.06 -9.34
CA PRO A 71 -14.52 1.36 -10.59
C PRO A 71 -14.14 -0.13 -10.53
N LYS A 72 -14.95 -1.01 -11.14
CA LYS A 72 -14.72 -2.48 -11.14
C LYS A 72 -13.41 -2.93 -11.81
N SER A 73 -12.75 -2.02 -12.52
CA SER A 73 -11.41 -2.18 -13.10
C SER A 73 -10.34 -2.35 -12.03
N TYR A 74 -10.52 -1.79 -10.83
CA TYR A 74 -9.57 -1.94 -9.73
C TYR A 74 -9.53 -3.38 -9.21
N ARG A 75 -8.34 -3.80 -8.79
CA ARG A 75 -8.12 -5.03 -8.01
C ARG A 75 -7.50 -4.68 -6.68
N VAL A 76 -7.67 -5.53 -5.68
CA VAL A 76 -6.94 -5.45 -4.42
C VAL A 76 -5.91 -6.57 -4.43
N VAL A 77 -4.64 -6.21 -4.31
CA VAL A 77 -3.54 -7.16 -4.18
C VAL A 77 -2.86 -6.91 -2.86
N MET A 78 -2.97 -7.82 -1.91
CA MET A 78 -2.38 -7.67 -0.57
C MET A 78 -1.08 -8.46 -0.44
N SER A 79 -0.18 -7.95 0.39
CA SER A 79 0.97 -8.73 0.88
C SER A 79 0.55 -9.71 1.98
N ASP A 80 1.49 -10.58 2.35
CA ASP A 80 1.45 -11.23 3.67
C ASP A 80 1.54 -10.19 4.79
N ALA A 81 1.07 -10.57 5.98
CA ALA A 81 1.20 -9.73 7.17
C ALA A 81 2.67 -9.59 7.54
N SER A 82 3.06 -8.39 7.97
CA SER A 82 4.41 -8.12 8.42
C SER A 82 4.41 -6.95 9.39
N GLY A 83 4.91 -7.15 10.61
CA GLY A 83 5.12 -6.05 11.58
C GLY A 83 3.80 -5.46 12.07
N ASN A 84 3.56 -5.52 13.37
CA ASN A 84 2.28 -5.10 13.97
C ASN A 84 1.04 -5.73 13.30
N ASP A 85 1.18 -6.91 12.67
CA ASP A 85 0.15 -7.61 11.88
C ASP A 85 -0.49 -6.78 10.76
N GLU A 86 0.26 -5.78 10.26
CA GLU A 86 -0.17 -4.92 9.17
C GLU A 86 0.23 -5.49 7.80
N ARG A 87 -0.51 -5.07 6.77
CA ARG A 87 -0.32 -5.41 5.37
C ARG A 87 -0.31 -4.14 4.54
N MET A 88 0.15 -4.25 3.30
CA MET A 88 -0.12 -3.23 2.27
C MET A 88 -1.07 -3.81 1.24
N ALA A 89 -1.90 -2.95 0.68
CA ALA A 89 -2.73 -3.26 -0.47
C ALA A 89 -2.26 -2.45 -1.68
N PHE A 90 -2.05 -3.12 -2.82
CA PHE A 90 -1.90 -2.48 -4.11
C PHE A 90 -3.24 -2.47 -4.84
N LEU A 91 -3.63 -1.30 -5.34
CA LEU A 91 -4.85 -1.10 -6.12
C LEU A 91 -4.55 -0.72 -7.57
N PRO A 92 -4.22 -1.69 -8.46
CA PRO A 92 -4.05 -1.43 -9.88
C PRO A 92 -5.41 -1.31 -10.58
N GLU A 93 -5.57 -0.32 -11.45
CA GLU A 93 -6.73 -0.14 -12.33
C GLU A 93 -6.42 -0.54 -13.79
N THR A 94 -5.82 0.37 -14.56
CA THR A 94 -5.53 0.20 -16.00
C THR A 94 -4.33 -0.72 -16.25
N THR A 95 -3.50 -0.91 -15.23
CA THR A 95 -2.32 -1.79 -15.22
C THR A 95 -2.62 -3.18 -14.71
N ARG A 96 -3.90 -3.57 -14.60
CA ARG A 96 -4.28 -4.92 -14.16
C ARG A 96 -3.51 -6.00 -14.91
N ASN A 97 -3.40 -5.88 -16.23
CA ASN A 97 -2.68 -6.84 -17.08
C ASN A 97 -1.16 -6.65 -17.02
N CYS A 98 -0.68 -5.56 -16.41
CA CYS A 98 0.73 -5.30 -16.16
C CYS A 98 1.20 -5.85 -14.82
N PHE A 99 0.33 -5.95 -13.83
CA PHE A 99 0.73 -6.49 -12.54
C PHE A 99 1.05 -7.98 -12.69
N THR A 100 2.30 -8.36 -12.45
CA THR A 100 2.77 -9.73 -12.73
C THR A 100 2.33 -10.73 -11.65
N GLY A 101 1.74 -10.24 -10.55
CA GLY A 101 1.43 -11.03 -9.37
C GLY A 101 2.58 -11.09 -8.37
N LEU A 102 3.81 -10.77 -8.81
CA LEU A 102 4.99 -10.71 -7.95
C LEU A 102 4.92 -9.50 -7.03
N LYS A 103 5.09 -9.79 -5.75
CA LYS A 103 5.04 -8.85 -4.64
C LYS A 103 5.71 -9.47 -3.43
N GLY A 104 6.10 -8.65 -2.48
CA GLY A 104 6.61 -9.14 -1.21
C GLY A 104 6.90 -8.04 -0.21
N VAL A 105 7.25 -8.48 0.99
CA VAL A 105 7.83 -7.67 2.05
C VAL A 105 9.31 -8.04 2.14
N PHE A 106 10.18 -7.04 2.24
CA PHE A 106 11.59 -7.27 2.52
C PHE A 106 11.81 -7.20 4.03
N ASP A 107 11.95 -8.37 4.66
CA ASP A 107 12.24 -8.49 6.09
C ASP A 107 13.73 -8.30 6.36
N TYR A 108 14.15 -7.04 6.47
CA TYR A 108 15.57 -6.70 6.66
C TYR A 108 16.05 -6.92 8.10
N ASP A 109 15.14 -7.16 9.05
CA ASP A 109 15.44 -7.22 10.48
C ASP A 109 16.50 -8.28 10.79
N GLY A 110 16.49 -9.41 10.08
CA GLY A 110 17.47 -10.48 10.28
C GLY A 110 18.84 -10.25 9.65
N VAL A 111 18.99 -9.22 8.81
CA VAL A 111 20.24 -8.98 8.05
C VAL A 111 20.91 -7.65 8.38
N VAL A 112 20.20 -6.75 9.08
CA VAL A 112 20.73 -5.45 9.49
C VAL A 112 21.41 -5.54 10.85
N PHE A 113 22.69 -5.16 10.89
CA PHE A 113 23.54 -5.22 12.09
C PHE A 113 23.56 -6.59 12.79
N PRO A 114 23.82 -7.70 12.05
CA PRO A 114 23.72 -9.04 12.61
C PRO A 114 24.63 -9.22 13.84
N ASP A 115 25.80 -8.58 13.86
CA ASP A 115 26.77 -8.67 14.96
C ASP A 115 26.37 -7.88 16.21
N LEU A 116 25.54 -6.85 16.09
CA LEU A 116 25.08 -6.03 17.23
C LEU A 116 23.94 -6.70 18.00
N TRP A 117 23.23 -7.65 17.39
CA TRP A 117 21.97 -8.20 17.91
C TRP A 117 21.90 -9.74 17.86
N GLN A 118 23.06 -10.41 17.89
CA GLN A 118 23.16 -11.87 17.85
C GLN A 118 22.37 -12.55 18.98
N GLU A 119 21.80 -13.72 18.67
CA GLU A 119 21.15 -14.64 19.62
C GLU A 119 20.00 -14.05 20.46
N GLY A 120 19.34 -12.99 19.98
CA GLY A 120 18.15 -12.43 20.64
C GLY A 120 18.44 -11.65 21.93
N ARG A 121 19.73 -11.41 22.27
CA ARG A 121 20.07 -10.43 23.31
C ARG A 121 19.51 -9.08 22.88
N ASN A 122 18.72 -8.46 23.76
CA ASN A 122 18.13 -7.15 23.53
C ASN A 122 17.19 -7.07 22.30
N ALA A 123 16.50 -8.17 21.91
CA ALA A 123 15.55 -8.16 20.78
C ALA A 123 14.50 -7.02 20.87
N LYS A 124 14.07 -6.66 22.07
CA LYS A 124 13.19 -5.51 22.30
C LYS A 124 13.87 -4.18 21.96
N ASP A 125 15.13 -3.99 22.34
CA ASP A 125 15.89 -2.77 22.03
C ASP A 125 16.27 -2.73 20.56
N PHE A 126 16.50 -3.89 19.93
CA PHE A 126 16.68 -4.00 18.49
C PHE A 126 15.43 -3.56 17.74
N GLN A 127 14.27 -4.12 18.06
CA GLN A 127 13.00 -3.75 17.45
C GLN A 127 12.66 -2.27 17.69
N THR A 128 12.99 -1.77 18.88
CA THR A 128 12.90 -0.33 19.21
C THR A 128 13.84 0.47 18.30
N TYR A 129 15.11 0.10 18.21
CA TYR A 129 16.09 0.77 17.36
C TYR A 129 15.64 0.79 15.89
N LEU A 130 15.25 -0.35 15.34
CA LEU A 130 14.75 -0.46 13.97
C LEU A 130 13.59 0.49 13.74
N ARG A 131 12.60 0.49 14.63
CA ARG A 131 11.44 1.35 14.55
C ARG A 131 11.79 2.84 14.60
N TYR A 132 12.70 3.23 15.50
CA TYR A 132 13.03 4.64 15.73
C TYR A 132 14.02 5.20 14.71
N TYR A 133 15.01 4.41 14.28
CA TYR A 133 16.14 4.89 13.48
C TYR A 133 16.16 4.37 12.04
N LEU A 134 15.43 3.30 11.72
CA LEU A 134 15.28 2.83 10.33
C LEU A 134 13.88 3.11 9.80
N SER A 135 12.89 2.35 10.26
CA SER A 135 11.50 2.43 9.83
C SER A 135 10.61 1.59 10.75
N ASP A 136 9.42 2.09 11.07
CA ASP A 136 8.37 1.35 11.75
C ASP A 136 7.59 0.41 10.83
N HIS A 137 7.74 0.58 9.51
CA HIS A 137 7.20 -0.30 8.48
C HIS A 137 8.31 -0.94 7.64
N ARG A 138 8.09 -2.18 7.21
CA ARG A 138 9.02 -2.88 6.31
C ARG A 138 8.87 -2.38 4.87
N PRO A 139 9.96 -2.37 4.07
CA PRO A 139 9.87 -2.09 2.65
C PRO A 139 9.04 -3.17 1.96
N MET A 140 8.21 -2.72 1.03
CA MET A 140 7.38 -3.61 0.26
C MET A 140 7.44 -3.28 -1.21
N TRP A 141 7.25 -4.31 -2.03
CA TRP A 141 7.43 -4.20 -3.45
C TRP A 141 6.35 -4.97 -4.20
N GLY A 142 6.07 -4.52 -5.41
CA GLY A 142 5.21 -5.17 -6.39
C GLY A 142 5.78 -4.92 -7.78
N GLN A 143 5.63 -5.88 -8.68
CA GLN A 143 6.19 -5.78 -10.02
C GLN A 143 5.11 -5.50 -11.07
N LEU A 144 5.40 -4.51 -11.92
CA LEU A 144 4.63 -4.19 -13.11
C LEU A 144 5.46 -4.53 -14.35
N SER A 145 4.82 -5.12 -15.35
CA SER A 145 5.38 -5.32 -16.69
C SER A 145 5.55 -3.98 -17.39
N ALA A 146 6.74 -3.78 -17.96
CA ALA A 146 7.05 -2.62 -18.80
C ALA A 146 6.50 -2.76 -20.24
N LYS A 147 6.10 -3.97 -20.66
CA LYS A 147 5.50 -4.19 -21.98
C LYS A 147 4.05 -3.70 -21.98
N PRO A 148 3.52 -3.21 -23.12
CA PRO A 148 2.11 -2.87 -23.25
C PRO A 148 1.26 -4.07 -22.84
N CYS A 149 0.43 -3.87 -21.83
CA CYS A 149 -0.41 -4.92 -21.28
C CYS A 149 -1.67 -4.96 -22.14
N THR A 150 -1.66 -5.82 -23.16
CA THR A 150 -2.81 -5.97 -24.05
C THR A 150 -3.99 -6.54 -23.25
N GLY A 151 -5.15 -5.90 -23.43
CA GLY A 151 -6.45 -6.33 -22.90
C GLY A 151 -6.86 -7.69 -23.40
#